data_AF-A0A7L2B081-F1
#
_entry.id   AF-A0A7L2B081-F1
#
_cell.length_a   1.000
_cell.length_b   1.000
_cell.length_c   1.000
_cell.angle_alpha   90.00
_cell.angle_beta   90.00
_cell.angle_gamma   90.00
#
_symmetry.space_group_name_H-M   'P 1'
#
loop_
_entity.id
_entity.type
_entity.pdbx_description
1 polymer ?
#
loop_
_entity_poly.entity_id
_entity_poly.type
_entity_poly.pdbx_seq_one_letter_code
_entity_poly.pdbx_strand_id
1 'polypeptide(L)'
;MLTAEDKKLISQIWEKVISHAEEFGMETLERMFMTYPQTKTYFPHFDLHHGSDQIRTHGKKVVVALGNAVKNLDNLSQALSELSNLHAYNLRVDP
;
A
#
# COMPACT_ATOMS: atom_id res chain seq x y z
N MET A 1 -2.21 8.20 17.84
CA MET A 1 -1.28 7.10 18.22
C MET A 1 -2.12 5.84 18.36
N LEU A 2 -1.65 4.69 17.88
CA LEU A 2 -2.40 3.43 17.99
C LEU A 2 -2.37 2.93 19.44
N THR A 3 -3.54 2.56 19.99
CA THR A 3 -3.65 1.93 21.30
C THR A 3 -3.15 0.47 21.25
N ALA A 4 -2.99 -0.16 22.41
CA ALA A 4 -2.64 -1.59 22.47
C ALA A 4 -3.72 -2.47 21.80
N GLU A 5 -5.00 -2.13 21.96
CA GLU A 5 -6.09 -2.87 21.33
C GLU A 5 -6.10 -2.68 19.80
N ASP A 6 -5.84 -1.46 19.31
CA ASP A 6 -5.71 -1.20 17.87
C ASP A 6 -4.60 -2.06 17.26
N LYS A 7 -3.42 -2.09 17.91
CA LYS A 7 -2.27 -2.87 17.42
C LYS A 7 -2.58 -4.35 17.37
N LYS A 8 -3.20 -4.90 18.41
CA LYS A 8 -3.63 -6.29 18.47
C LYS A 8 -4.61 -6.62 17.35
N LEU A 9 -5.62 -5.78 17.15
CA LEU A 9 -6.62 -5.98 16.09
C LEU A 9 -5.98 -5.92 14.69
N ILE A 10 -5.11 -4.94 14.45
CA ILE A 10 -4.38 -4.80 13.18
C ILE A 10 -3.55 -6.06 12.91
N SER A 11 -2.79 -6.56 13.88
CA SER A 11 -2.00 -7.79 13.71
C SER A 11 -2.88 -9.00 13.37
N GLN A 12 -4.00 -9.18 14.08
CA GLN A 12 -4.94 -10.30 13.84
C GLN A 12 -5.60 -10.23 12.46
N ILE A 13 -5.97 -9.04 12.00
CA ILE A 13 -6.51 -8.85 10.64
C ILE A 13 -5.44 -9.17 9.61
N TRP A 14 -4.21 -8.71 9.86
CA TRP A 14 -3.11 -8.83 8.90
C TRP A 14 -2.73 -10.28 8.59
N GLU A 15 -2.85 -11.18 9.57
CA GLU A 15 -2.64 -12.63 9.38
C GLU A 15 -3.53 -13.21 8.27
N LYS A 16 -4.73 -12.67 8.07
CA LYS A 16 -5.67 -13.09 7.02
C LYS A 16 -5.42 -12.39 5.68
N VAL A 17 -4.89 -11.17 5.73
CA VAL A 17 -4.63 -10.34 4.56
C VAL A 17 -3.40 -10.82 3.79
N ILE A 18 -2.33 -11.19 4.49
CA ILE A 18 -1.02 -11.43 3.85
C ILE A 18 -1.02 -12.56 2.82
N SER A 19 -1.86 -13.59 2.99
CA SER A 19 -2.00 -14.68 2.01
C SER A 19 -2.65 -14.25 0.70
N HIS A 20 -3.28 -13.08 0.66
CA HIS A 20 -4.00 -12.53 -0.49
C HIS A 20 -3.37 -11.22 -0.99
N ALA A 21 -2.09 -10.98 -0.67
CA ALA A 21 -1.46 -9.67 -0.85
C ALA A 21 -1.48 -9.14 -2.30
N GLU A 22 -1.38 -10.03 -3.28
CA GLU A 22 -1.43 -9.66 -4.70
C GLU A 22 -2.85 -9.30 -5.15
N GLU A 23 -3.83 -10.13 -4.79
CA GLU A 23 -5.25 -9.94 -5.11
C GLU A 23 -5.79 -8.65 -4.48
N PHE A 24 -5.65 -8.49 -3.16
CA PHE A 24 -6.14 -7.31 -2.45
C PHE A 24 -5.36 -6.05 -2.85
N GLY A 25 -4.07 -6.17 -3.13
CA GLY A 25 -3.25 -5.06 -3.61
C GLY A 25 -3.70 -4.56 -4.98
N MET A 26 -3.93 -5.47 -5.93
CA MET A 26 -4.45 -5.15 -7.25
C MET A 26 -5.83 -4.50 -7.15
N GLU A 27 -6.75 -5.14 -6.44
CA GLU A 27 -8.13 -4.66 -6.31
C GLU A 27 -8.18 -3.27 -5.67
N THR A 28 -7.35 -3.00 -4.66
CA THR A 28 -7.27 -1.68 -4.01
C THR A 28 -6.87 -0.60 -5.01
N LEU A 29 -5.84 -0.84 -5.83
CA LEU A 29 -5.39 0.13 -6.83
C LEU A 29 -6.42 0.33 -7.94
N GLU A 30 -7.03 -0.75 -8.44
CA GLU A 30 -8.08 -0.65 -9.46
C GLU A 30 -9.28 0.15 -8.95
N ARG A 31 -9.74 -0.11 -7.72
CA ARG A 31 -10.82 0.67 -7.08
C ARG A 31 -10.45 2.13 -6.93
N MET A 32 -9.20 2.44 -6.55
CA MET A 32 -8.71 3.81 -6.47
C MET A 32 -8.75 4.50 -7.84
N PHE A 33 -8.25 3.86 -8.89
CA PHE A 33 -8.25 4.42 -10.24
C PHE A 33 -9.66 4.60 -10.82
N MET A 34 -10.61 3.72 -10.48
CA MET A 34 -12.01 3.84 -10.91
C MET A 34 -12.76 4.93 -10.15
N THR A 35 -12.60 4.98 -8.82
CA THR A 35 -13.33 5.88 -7.93
C THR A 35 -12.76 7.29 -7.93
N TYR A 36 -11.43 7.40 -8.08
CA TYR A 36 -10.67 8.65 -8.06
C TYR A 36 -9.76 8.75 -9.29
N PRO A 37 -10.32 9.03 -10.50
CA PRO A 37 -9.55 9.01 -11.74
C PRO A 37 -8.33 9.94 -11.77
N GLN A 38 -8.33 11.03 -10.98
CA GLN A 38 -7.19 11.95 -10.85
C GLN A 38 -5.93 11.27 -10.33
N THR A 39 -6.06 10.18 -9.56
CA THR A 39 -4.91 9.41 -9.05
C THR A 39 -4.11 8.73 -10.17
N LYS A 40 -4.70 8.53 -11.36
CA LYS A 40 -4.01 7.98 -12.53
C LYS A 40 -2.89 8.89 -13.03
N THR A 41 -2.91 10.17 -12.69
CA THR A 41 -1.87 11.14 -13.09
C THR A 41 -0.48 10.79 -12.54
N TYR A 42 -0.39 10.02 -11.45
CA TYR A 42 0.87 9.50 -10.91
C TYR A 42 1.40 8.25 -11.64
N PHE A 43 0.58 7.63 -12.49
CA PHE A 43 0.89 6.36 -13.15
C PHE A 43 0.82 6.44 -14.70
N PRO A 44 1.32 7.50 -15.37
CA PRO A 44 1.24 7.60 -16.83
C PRO A 44 2.11 6.56 -17.56
N HIS A 45 2.98 5.87 -16.82
CA HIS A 45 3.91 4.86 -17.29
C HIS A 45 3.41 3.42 -17.04
N PHE A 46 2.20 3.27 -16.51
CA PHE A 46 1.57 1.96 -16.28
C PHE A 46 0.52 1.67 -17.35
N ASP A 47 0.42 0.39 -17.70
CA ASP A 47 -0.79 -0.22 -18.21
C ASP A 47 -1.82 -0.29 -17.08
N LEU A 48 -2.90 0.46 -17.22
CA LEU A 48 -3.97 0.57 -16.22
C LEU A 48 -5.23 -0.24 -16.56
N HIS A 49 -5.15 -1.15 -17.54
CA HIS A 49 -6.26 -2.07 -17.80
C HIS A 49 -6.45 -3.04 -16.63
N HIS A 50 -7.70 -3.49 -16.45
CA HIS A 50 -8.04 -4.47 -15.42
C HIS A 50 -7.17 -5.71 -15.57
N GLY A 51 -6.53 -6.11 -14.47
CA GLY A 51 -5.63 -7.25 -14.46
C GLY A 51 -4.34 -7.02 -15.26
N SER A 52 -3.78 -5.81 -15.28
CA SER A 52 -2.41 -5.61 -15.77
C SER A 52 -1.38 -6.15 -14.77
N ASP A 53 -0.26 -6.68 -15.28
CA ASP A 53 0.83 -7.17 -14.43
C ASP A 53 1.49 -6.05 -13.63
N GLN A 54 1.48 -4.82 -14.15
CA GLN A 54 2.03 -3.66 -13.47
C GLN A 54 1.18 -3.28 -12.24
N ILE A 55 -0.15 -3.31 -12.35
CA ILE A 55 -1.05 -3.09 -11.20
C ILE A 55 -0.89 -4.22 -10.18
N ARG A 56 -0.91 -5.50 -10.60
CA ARG A 56 -0.69 -6.64 -9.70
C ARG A 56 0.61 -6.52 -8.91
N THR A 57 1.71 -6.28 -9.62
CA THR A 57 3.05 -6.20 -9.02
C THR A 57 3.16 -4.99 -8.08
N HIS A 58 2.63 -3.83 -8.46
CA HIS A 58 2.68 -2.64 -7.61
C HIS A 58 1.77 -2.79 -6.38
N GLY A 59 0.56 -3.30 -6.55
CA GLY A 59 -0.37 -3.57 -5.47
C GLY A 59 0.23 -4.49 -4.42
N LYS A 60 0.89 -5.57 -4.85
CA LYS A 60 1.64 -6.47 -3.95
C LYS A 60 2.73 -5.74 -3.18
N LYS A 61 3.51 -4.84 -3.82
CA LYS A 61 4.53 -4.04 -3.13
C LYS A 61 3.94 -3.17 -2.02
N VAL A 62 2.80 -2.52 -2.29
CA VAL A 62 2.08 -1.72 -1.29
C VAL A 62 1.64 -2.58 -0.11
N VAL A 63 0.99 -3.72 -0.36
CA VAL A 63 0.53 -4.61 0.72
C VAL A 63 1.71 -5.19 1.51
N VAL A 64 2.80 -5.58 0.86
CA VAL A 64 4.01 -6.05 1.56
C VAL A 64 4.61 -4.95 2.44
N ALA A 65 4.64 -3.70 1.98
CA ALA A 65 5.11 -2.56 2.78
C ALA A 65 4.22 -2.32 4.01
N LEU A 66 2.90 -2.41 3.85
CA LEU A 66 1.96 -2.40 4.98
C LEU A 66 2.23 -3.57 5.93
N GLY A 67 2.59 -4.75 5.43
CA GLY A 67 2.98 -5.88 6.27
C GLY A 67 4.26 -5.63 7.07
N ASN A 68 5.22 -4.90 6.50
CA ASN A 68 6.38 -4.43 7.26
C ASN A 68 5.96 -3.43 8.36
N ALA A 69 5.02 -2.54 8.06
CA ALA A 69 4.46 -1.61 9.04
C ALA A 69 3.76 -2.34 10.20
N VAL A 70 2.93 -3.36 9.90
CA VAL A 70 2.24 -4.16 10.91
C VAL A 70 3.20 -4.91 11.85
N LYS A 71 4.35 -5.37 11.33
CA LYS A 71 5.39 -5.99 12.16
C LYS A 71 6.12 -5.00 13.07
N ASN A 72 6.00 -3.69 12.80
CA ASN A 72 6.75 -2.62 13.46
C ASN A 72 5.82 -1.48 13.93
N LEU A 73 4.62 -1.80 14.45
CA LEU A 73 3.60 -0.79 14.82
C LEU A 73 4.05 0.22 15.89
N ASP A 74 5.07 -0.12 16.68
CA ASP A 74 5.70 0.78 17.66
C ASP A 74 6.76 1.70 17.05
N ASN A 75 7.21 1.43 15.82
CA ASN A 75 8.33 2.11 15.19
C ASN A 75 8.14 2.29 13.67
N LEU A 76 6.95 2.80 13.32
CA LEU A 76 6.52 2.96 11.93
C LEU A 76 7.44 3.90 11.12
N SER A 77 7.90 4.99 11.73
CA SER A 77 8.76 5.98 11.07
C SER A 77 10.08 5.38 10.61
N GLN A 78 10.69 4.52 11.44
CA GLN A 78 11.91 3.82 11.05
C GLN A 78 11.59 2.75 9.98
N ALA A 79 10.57 1.93 10.20
CA ALA A 79 10.20 0.83 9.31
C ALA A 79 9.82 1.28 7.89
N LEU A 80 9.26 2.49 7.74
CA LEU A 80 8.84 3.07 6.47
C LEU A 80 9.70 4.26 6.01
N SER A 81 10.85 4.49 6.63
CA SER A 81 11.69 5.68 6.37
C SER A 81 12.08 5.85 4.90
N GLU A 82 12.52 4.77 4.24
CA GLU A 82 12.88 4.80 2.81
C GLU A 82 11.68 5.12 1.92
N LEU A 83 10.51 4.54 2.22
CA LEU A 83 9.28 4.81 1.48
C LEU A 83 8.78 6.24 1.71
N SER A 84 8.91 6.75 2.93
CA SER A 84 8.62 8.15 3.26
C SER A 84 9.47 9.10 2.42
N ASN A 85 10.78 8.85 2.36
CA ASN A 85 11.70 9.67 1.55
C ASN A 85 11.38 9.57 0.06
N LEU A 86 11.07 8.37 -0.43
CA LEU A 86 10.69 8.15 -1.82
C LEU A 86 9.44 8.95 -2.19
N HIS A 87 8.38 8.90 -1.37
CA HIS A 87 7.14 9.63 -1.65
C HIS A 87 7.30 11.14 -1.51
N ALA A 88 8.05 11.61 -0.51
CA ALA A 88 8.23 13.04 -0.26
C ALA A 88 9.12 13.73 -1.30
N TYR A 89 10.26 13.13 -1.67
CA TYR A 89 11.29 13.84 -2.44
C TYR A 89 11.30 13.48 -3.92
N ASN A 90 10.98 12.23 -4.26
CA ASN A 90 11.08 11.73 -5.63
C ASN A 90 9.72 11.65 -6.32
N LEU A 91 8.76 10.94 -5.73
CA LEU A 91 7.44 10.74 -6.33
C LEU A 91 6.54 11.97 -6.18
N ARG A 92 6.68 12.70 -5.06
CA ARG A 92 5.95 13.93 -4.75
C ARG A 92 4.44 13.78 -4.95
N VAL A 93 3.91 12.68 -4.42
CA VAL A 93 2.46 12.43 -4.38
C VAL A 93 1.85 13.48 -3.44
N ASP A 94 0.75 14.10 -3.88
CA ASP A 94 0.01 15.08 -3.09
C ASP A 94 -0.59 14.39 -1.85
N PRO A 95 -0.37 14.90 -0.61
CA PRO A 95 -0.87 14.30 0.62
C PRO A 95 -2.40 14.34 0.80
#